data_AF-A0A2V7AKA7-F1
#
_entry.id   AF-A0A2V7AKA7-F1
#
_cell.length_a   1.000
_cell.length_b   1.000
_cell.length_c   1.000
_cell.angle_alpha   90.00
_cell.angle_beta   90.00
_cell.angle_gamma   90.00
#
_symmetry.space_group_name_H-M   'P 1'
#
loop_
_entity.id
_entity.type
_entity.pdbx_description
1 polymer ?
#
loop_
_entity_poly.entity_id
_entity_poly.type
_entity_poly.pdbx_seq_one_letter_code
_entity_poly.pdbx_strand_id
1 'polypeptide(L)' 'MAESWEVLTLRGLASADERAQEFTGTLVIHRLGAAEPVESVQVTIKRSVLTELHDTLGRLLARSTGIARRQT' A
#
# COMPACT_ATOMS: atom_id res chain seq x y z
N MET A 1 12.31 -20.13 -9.95
CA MET A 1 11.46 -18.96 -10.25
C MET A 1 11.10 -18.32 -8.92
N ALA A 2 11.25 -17.01 -8.76
CA ALA A 2 10.87 -16.35 -7.51
C ALA A 2 9.35 -16.41 -7.34
N GLU A 3 8.87 -16.76 -6.14
CA GLU A 3 7.45 -16.70 -5.83
C GLU A 3 6.95 -15.25 -5.99
N SER A 4 5.88 -15.06 -6.75
CA SER A 4 5.28 -13.75 -7.00
C SER A 4 4.01 -13.60 -6.16
N TRP A 5 3.89 -12.45 -5.50
CA TRP A 5 2.82 -12.13 -4.57
C TRP A 5 2.06 -10.90 -5.04
N GLU A 6 0.76 -10.89 -4.78
CA GLU A 6 -0.13 -9.77 -5.03
C GLU A 6 -0.49 -9.10 -3.71
N VAL A 7 -0.36 -7.77 -3.66
CA VAL A 7 -0.85 -6.96 -2.54
C VAL A 7 -2.32 -6.64 -2.78
N LEU A 8 -3.20 -7.14 -1.92
CA LEU A 8 -4.63 -6.93 -2.05
C LEU A 8 -5.08 -5.64 -1.35
N THR A 9 -4.66 -5.47 -0.10
CA THR A 9 -5.08 -4.31 0.72
C THR A 9 -4.21 -4.15 1.96
N LEU A 10 -4.15 -2.92 2.47
CA LEU A 10 -3.62 -2.58 3.78
C LEU A 10 -4.79 -2.17 4.68
N ARG A 11 -5.05 -2.95 5.73
CA ARG A 11 -6.18 -2.75 6.65
C ARG A 11 -5.71 -2.22 7.98
N GLY A 12 -6.55 -1.37 8.58
CA GLY A 12 -6.37 -0.92 9.97
C GLY A 12 -5.07 -0.18 10.22
N LEU A 13 -4.46 0.44 9.20
CA LEU A 13 -3.28 1.27 9.38
C LEU A 13 -3.66 2.46 10.26
N ALA A 14 -3.23 2.44 11.51
CA ALA A 14 -3.62 3.42 12.51
C ALA A 14 -2.41 4.03 13.20
N SER A 15 -2.60 5.26 13.65
CA SER A 15 -1.68 5.95 14.56
C SER A 15 -2.28 5.99 15.96
N ALA A 16 -1.44 5.99 16.98
CA ALA A 16 -1.88 6.31 18.34
C ALA A 16 -2.15 7.82 18.52
N ASP A 17 -1.41 8.70 17.82
CA ASP A 17 -1.57 10.16 17.88
C ASP A 17 -0.91 10.88 16.68
N GLU A 18 -1.01 12.22 16.60
CA GLU A 18 -0.47 13.03 15.50
C GLU A 18 1.07 13.02 15.42
N ARG A 19 1.78 12.73 16.52
CA ARG A 19 3.25 12.73 16.63
C ARG A 19 3.86 11.34 16.43
N ALA A 20 3.06 10.29 16.30
CA ALA A 20 3.55 8.92 16.18
C ALA A 20 4.57 8.76 15.05
N GLN A 21 5.62 8.00 15.27
CA GLN A 21 6.64 7.74 14.24
C GLN A 21 6.47 6.38 13.58
N GLU A 22 5.54 5.57 14.10
CA GLU A 22 5.26 4.21 13.67
C GLU A 22 3.76 3.96 13.65
N PHE A 23 3.32 3.17 12.66
CA PHE A 23 1.91 2.88 12.38
C PHE A 23 1.78 1.38 12.19
N THR A 24 0.84 0.78 12.91
CA THR A 24 0.59 -0.66 12.83
C THR A 24 -0.64 -0.94 11.98
N GLY A 25 -0.63 -2.06 11.28
CA GLY A 25 -1.76 -2.50 10.45
C GLY A 25 -1.55 -3.91 9.94
N THR A 26 -2.41 -4.32 9.01
CA THR A 26 -2.36 -5.66 8.42
C THR A 26 -2.27 -5.57 6.90
N LEU A 27 -1.17 -6.09 6.35
CA LEU A 27 -1.01 -6.27 4.91
C LEU A 27 -1.63 -7.61 4.50
N VAL A 28 -2.58 -7.57 3.57
CA VAL A 28 -3.21 -8.77 3.03
C VAL A 28 -2.58 -9.08 1.67
N ILE A 29 -1.99 -10.26 1.55
CA ILE A 29 -1.30 -10.72 0.34
C ILE A 29 -1.78 -12.12 -0.05
N HIS A 30 -1.58 -12.46 -1.31
CA HIS A 30 -1.76 -13.83 -1.80
C HIS A 30 -0.78 -14.13 -2.92
N ARG A 31 -0.59 -15.41 -3.20
CA ARG A 31 0.20 -15.83 -4.36
C ARG A 31 -0.55 -15.42 -5.62
N LEU A 32 0.18 -14.94 -6.62
CA LEU A 32 -0.38 -14.57 -7.91
C LEU A 32 -1.24 -15.72 -8.47
N GLY A 33 -2.52 -15.44 -8.72
CA GLY A 33 -3.49 -16.42 -9.24
C GLY A 33 -4.14 -17.34 -8.19
N ALA A 34 -3.90 -17.13 -6.89
CA ALA A 34 -4.61 -17.85 -5.83
C ALA A 34 -6.04 -17.32 -5.64
N ALA A 35 -7.00 -18.21 -5.39
CA ALA A 35 -8.43 -17.89 -5.29
C ALA A 35 -8.82 -17.18 -3.98
N GLU A 36 -8.05 -17.37 -2.91
CA GLU A 36 -8.33 -16.78 -1.60
C GLU A 36 -7.10 -16.04 -1.06
N PRO A 37 -7.29 -15.00 -0.21
CA PRO A 37 -6.19 -14.36 0.50
C PRO A 37 -5.47 -15.39 1.38
N VAL A 38 -4.25 -15.77 1.00
CA VAL A 38 -3.53 -16.84 1.69
C VAL A 38 -2.92 -16.33 2.99
N GLU A 39 -2.55 -15.04 3.06
CA GLU A 39 -1.79 -14.51 4.19
C GLU A 39 -2.22 -13.10 4.60
N SER A 40 -2.26 -12.90 5.92
CA SER A 40 -2.44 -11.59 6.56
C SER A 40 -1.25 -11.36 7.49
N VAL A 41 -0.44 -10.36 7.17
CA VAL A 41 0.82 -10.07 7.88
C VAL A 41 0.64 -8.80 8.71
N GLN A 42 0.91 -8.86 10.01
CA GLN A 42 1.01 -7.67 10.84
C GLN A 42 2.24 -6.88 10.45
N VAL A 43 2.07 -5.59 10.18
CA VAL A 43 3.16 -4.71 9.76
C VAL A 43 3.25 -3.49 10.66
N THR A 44 4.47 -3.03 10.88
CA THR A 44 4.77 -1.73 11.46
C THR A 44 5.50 -0.89 10.41
N ILE A 45 4.95 0.27 10.09
CA ILE A 45 5.49 1.17 9.06
C ILE A 45 5.92 2.47 9.71
N LYS A 46 7.15 2.92 9.42
CA LYS A 46 7.65 4.21 9.89
C LYS A 46 7.01 5.37 9.13
N ARG A 47 6.83 6.51 9.79
CA ARG A 47 6.30 7.74 9.18
C ARG A 47 7.06 8.13 7.90
N SER A 48 8.39 8.07 7.93
CA SER A 48 9.22 8.40 6.77
C SER A 48 8.90 7.53 5.56
N VAL A 49 8.64 6.24 5.77
CA VAL A 49 8.25 5.30 4.73
C VAL A 49 6.85 5.62 4.20
N LEU A 50 5.89 6.00 5.06
CA LEU A 50 4.57 6.43 4.59
C LEU A 50 4.64 7.70 3.72
N THR A 51 5.48 8.67 4.09
CA THR A 51 5.71 9.87 3.27
C THR A 51 6.30 9.50 1.92
N GLU A 52 7.33 8.66 1.89
CA GLU A 52 7.96 8.20 0.66
C GLU A 52 6.98 7.42 -0.25
N LEU A 53 6.16 6.55 0.34
CA LEU A 53 5.13 5.81 -0.37
C LEU A 53 4.06 6.74 -0.93
N HIS A 54 3.59 7.72 -0.15
CA HIS A 54 2.61 8.71 -0.62
C HIS A 54 3.12 9.43 -1.86
N ASP A 55 4.35 9.94 -1.82
CA ASP A 55 4.98 10.64 -2.92
C ASP A 55 5.16 9.76 -4.16
N THR A 56 5.64 8.54 -3.95
CA THR A 56 5.95 7.61 -5.04
C THR A 56 4.70 7.07 -5.71
N LEU A 57 3.74 6.58 -4.92
CA LEU A 57 2.48 6.03 -5.40
C LEU A 57 1.59 7.13 -5.97
N GLY A 58 1.56 8.32 -5.38
CA GLY A 58 0.83 9.47 -5.91
C GLY A 58 1.31 9.86 -7.32
N ARG A 59 2.64 9.98 -7.50
CA ARG A 59 3.23 10.23 -8.84
C ARG A 59 2.94 9.11 -9.83
N LEU A 60 3.04 7.85 -9.39
CA LEU A 60 2.76 6.69 -10.24
C LEU A 60 1.30 6.67 -10.68
N LEU A 61 0.37 6.87 -9.74
CA LEU A 61 -1.06 6.88 -9.99
C LEU A 61 -1.47 8.01 -10.94
N ALA A 62 -0.92 9.22 -10.75
CA ALA A 62 -1.17 10.35 -11.64
C ALA A 62 -0.76 10.05 -13.10
N ARG A 63 0.35 9.31 -13.29
CA ARG A 63 0.79 8.86 -14.62
C ARG A 63 -0.07 7.73 -15.17
N SER A 64 -0.43 6.75 -14.34
CA SER A 64 -1.18 5.57 -14.79
C SER A 64 -2.64 5.87 -15.13
N THR A 65 -3.24 6.82 -14.42
CA THR A 65 -4.61 7.29 -14.68
C THR A 65 -4.66 8.42 -15.71
N GLY A 66 -3.49 8.95 -16.08
CA GLY A 66 -3.29 9.98 -17.09
C GLY A 66 -4.28 11.12 -16.95
N ILE A 67 -4.03 12.06 -16.00
CA ILE A 67 -4.75 13.34 -15.79
C ILE A 67 -5.92 13.43 -16.75
N ALA A 68 -7.12 13.02 -16.30
CA ALA A 68 -8.37 13.05 -17.06
C ALA A 68 -8.27 14.10 -18.15
N ARG A 69 -7.99 13.62 -19.37
CA ARG A 69 -7.53 14.42 -20.49
C ARG A 69 -8.42 15.65 -20.58
N ARG A 70 -7.84 16.81 -20.24
CA ARG A 70 -8.41 18.14 -20.42
C ARG A 70 -8.94 18.22 -21.86
N GLN A 71 -10.23 17.96 -22.03
CA GLN A 71 -11.08 18.46 -23.10
C GLN A 71 -11.75 19.68 -22.43
N THR A 72 -11.21 20.89 -22.53
CA THR A 72 -11.58 21.88 -23.57
C THR A 72 -12.80 21.49 -24.37
#